data_AF-A0A258M616-F1
#
_entry.id   AF-A0A258M616-F1
#
_cell.length_a   1.000
_cell.length_b   1.000
_cell.length_c   1.000
_cell.angle_alpha   90.00
_cell.angle_beta   90.00
_cell.angle_gamma   90.00
#
_symmetry.space_group_name_H-M   'P 1'
#
loop_
_entity.id
_entity.type
_entity.pdbx_description
1 polymer ?
#
loop_
_entity_poly.entity_id
_entity_poly.type
_entity_poly.pdbx_seq_one_letter_code
_entity_poly.pdbx_strand_id
1 'polypeptide(L)'
;MLANDVDRSIALKEFTTMLIRGLLKESFEIVRAYTKATQQSQKFKAQSWFQFFRLIRNCVSHNFRFEFSESDKDLLPVLWRGRKIDNSLDHQPLEIAFLGYDGVWDLFSELMVFVNEDLT
;
A
#
# COMPACT_ATOMS: atom_id res chain seq x y z
N MET A 1 18.63 -11.60 -25.36
CA MET A 1 19.33 -12.19 -24.20
C MET A 1 19.71 -11.01 -23.30
N LEU A 2 19.10 -10.83 -22.13
CA LEU A 2 19.45 -9.71 -21.23
C LEU A 2 20.91 -9.93 -20.79
N ALA A 3 21.80 -9.05 -21.24
CA ALA A 3 23.23 -9.27 -21.24
C ALA A 3 23.85 -8.60 -20.01
N ASN A 4 24.37 -9.41 -19.09
CA ASN A 4 24.96 -9.06 -17.79
C ASN A 4 23.96 -8.95 -16.61
N ASP A 5 24.46 -9.23 -15.40
CA ASP A 5 23.64 -9.38 -14.18
C ASP A 5 22.97 -8.07 -13.71
N VAL A 6 23.52 -6.92 -14.11
CA VAL A 6 22.95 -5.60 -13.78
C VAL A 6 21.62 -5.42 -14.51
N ASP A 7 21.57 -5.72 -15.80
CA ASP A 7 20.33 -5.64 -16.59
C ASP A 7 19.25 -6.57 -16.05
N ARG A 8 19.63 -7.78 -15.61
CA ARG A 8 18.70 -8.71 -14.97
C ARG A 8 18.15 -8.16 -13.66
N SER A 9 18.98 -7.54 -12.83
CA SER A 9 18.55 -6.93 -11.57
C SER A 9 17.60 -5.76 -11.79
N ILE A 10 17.87 -4.91 -12.80
CA ILE A 10 16.98 -3.80 -13.16
C ILE A 10 15.63 -4.34 -13.64
N ALA A 11 15.64 -5.30 -14.57
CA ALA A 11 14.41 -5.90 -15.09
C ALA A 11 13.57 -6.55 -13.97
N LEU A 12 14.21 -7.27 -13.04
CA LEU A 12 13.54 -7.89 -11.91
C LEU A 12 12.93 -6.84 -10.97
N LYS A 13 13.65 -5.76 -10.68
CA LYS A 13 13.16 -4.66 -9.85
C LYS A 13 11.93 -4.01 -10.48
N GLU A 14 11.99 -3.65 -11.76
CA GLU A 14 10.87 -3.04 -12.48
C GLU A 14 9.65 -3.97 -12.53
N PHE A 15 9.86 -5.24 -12.90
CA PHE A 15 8.81 -6.26 -12.94
C PHE A 15 8.12 -6.42 -11.58
N THR A 16 8.90 -6.54 -10.51
CA THR A 16 8.38 -6.69 -9.14
C THR A 16 7.62 -5.46 -8.69
N THR A 17 8.19 -4.28 -8.95
CA THR A 17 7.59 -2.97 -8.60
C THR A 17 6.24 -2.79 -9.29
N MET A 18 6.15 -3.14 -10.57
CA MET A 18 4.90 -3.13 -11.34
C MET A 18 3.83 -4.03 -10.70
N LEU A 19 4.19 -5.27 -10.33
CA LEU A 19 3.24 -6.21 -9.72
C LEU A 19 2.75 -5.72 -8.35
N ILE A 20 3.64 -5.24 -7.48
CA ILE A 20 3.27 -4.70 -6.16
C ILE A 20 2.35 -3.49 -6.31
N ARG A 21 2.67 -2.58 -7.23
CA ARG A 21 1.82 -1.42 -7.54
C ARG A 21 0.43 -1.89 -7.96
N GLY A 22 0.34 -2.80 -8.94
CA GLY A 22 -0.94 -3.30 -9.45
C GLY A 22 -1.77 -3.95 -8.34
N LEU A 23 -1.16 -4.87 -7.58
CA LEU A 23 -1.85 -5.60 -6.53
C LEU A 23 -2.42 -4.66 -5.46
N LEU A 24 -1.60 -3.77 -4.88
CA LEU A 24 -2.02 -2.93 -3.76
C LEU A 24 -2.91 -1.76 -4.19
N LYS A 25 -2.61 -1.12 -5.33
CA LYS A 25 -3.37 0.03 -5.81
C LYS A 25 -4.75 -0.38 -6.30
N GLU A 26 -4.81 -1.33 -7.22
CA GLU A 26 -6.06 -1.66 -7.91
C GLU A 26 -7.04 -2.35 -6.95
N SER A 27 -6.56 -3.28 -6.10
CA SER A 27 -7.42 -3.92 -5.10
C SER A 27 -8.03 -2.89 -4.13
N PHE A 28 -7.22 -1.95 -3.62
CA PHE A 28 -7.69 -0.90 -2.73
C PHE A 28 -8.72 0.00 -3.40
N GLU A 29 -8.47 0.46 -4.63
CA GLU A 29 -9.40 1.36 -5.34
C GLU A 29 -10.71 0.65 -5.72
N ILE A 30 -10.68 -0.63 -6.09
CA ILE A 30 -11.88 -1.41 -6.37
C ILE A 30 -12.77 -1.49 -5.12
N VAL A 31 -12.20 -1.87 -3.97
CA VAL A 31 -12.95 -1.97 -2.70
C VAL A 31 -13.44 -0.60 -2.24
N ARG A 32 -12.60 0.45 -2.39
CA ARG A 32 -12.99 1.83 -2.10
C ARG A 32 -14.17 2.30 -2.97
N ALA A 33 -14.13 2.00 -4.27
CA ALA A 33 -15.19 2.38 -5.19
C ALA A 33 -16.50 1.66 -4.84
N TYR A 34 -16.43 0.36 -4.54
CA TYR A 34 -17.57 -0.42 -4.08
C TYR A 34 -18.18 0.17 -2.80
N THR A 35 -17.36 0.39 -1.76
CA THR A 35 -17.83 0.95 -0.48
C THR A 35 -18.36 2.37 -0.61
N LYS A 36 -17.92 3.14 -1.62
CA LYS A 36 -18.52 4.42 -1.95
C LYS A 36 -19.91 4.24 -2.57
N ALA A 37 -20.05 3.33 -3.53
CA ALA A 37 -21.31 3.06 -4.22
C ALA A 37 -22.38 2.47 -3.28
N THR A 38 -21.97 1.66 -2.31
CA THR A 38 -22.87 1.04 -1.31
C THR A 38 -23.01 1.83 -0.01
N GLN A 39 -22.47 3.05 0.06
CA GLN A 39 -22.49 3.92 1.26
C GLN A 39 -21.80 3.32 2.50
N GLN A 40 -20.91 2.34 2.32
CA GLN A 40 -20.11 1.68 3.37
C GLN A 40 -18.71 2.31 3.57
N SER A 41 -18.48 3.50 3.03
CA SER A 41 -17.17 4.17 3.08
C SER A 41 -16.66 4.41 4.51
N GLN A 42 -17.57 4.65 5.46
CA GLN A 42 -17.18 4.82 6.86
C GLN A 42 -16.66 3.53 7.47
N LYS A 43 -17.28 2.37 7.20
CA LYS A 43 -16.81 1.06 7.65
C LYS A 43 -15.39 0.80 7.14
N PHE A 44 -15.15 1.05 5.85
CA PHE A 44 -13.83 0.85 5.25
C PHE A 44 -12.75 1.73 5.89
N LYS A 45 -13.06 3.01 6.12
CA LYS A 45 -12.12 3.96 6.76
C LYS A 45 -11.88 3.68 8.25
N ALA A 46 -12.80 2.99 8.90
CA ALA A 46 -12.71 2.64 10.32
C ALA A 46 -11.78 1.45 10.59
N GLN A 47 -11.39 0.72 9.53
CA GLN A 47 -10.46 -0.40 9.66
C GLN A 47 -9.11 0.07 10.21
N SER A 48 -8.55 -0.69 11.16
CA SER A 48 -7.32 -0.32 11.87
C SER A 48 -6.11 -0.22 10.95
N TRP A 49 -6.07 -1.04 9.90
CA TRP A 49 -5.02 -1.05 8.87
C TRP A 49 -5.24 0.02 7.78
N PHE A 50 -6.41 0.67 7.73
CA PHE A 50 -6.79 1.53 6.60
C PHE A 50 -5.79 2.66 6.35
N GLN A 51 -5.39 3.39 7.39
CA GLN A 51 -4.50 4.54 7.21
C GLN A 51 -3.10 4.09 6.78
N PHE A 52 -2.59 3.00 7.36
CA PHE A 52 -1.32 2.41 6.95
C PHE A 52 -1.36 1.97 5.48
N PHE A 53 -2.38 1.21 5.09
CA PHE A 53 -2.55 0.78 3.70
C PHE A 53 -2.67 2.00 2.78
N ARG A 54 -3.53 2.96 3.09
CA ARG A 54 -3.72 4.17 2.27
C ARG A 54 -2.40 4.89 1.97
N LEU A 55 -1.52 5.05 2.96
CA LEU A 55 -0.22 5.66 2.77
C LEU A 55 0.69 4.82 1.87
N ILE A 56 0.77 3.51 2.09
CA ILE A 56 1.51 2.59 1.19
C ILE A 56 0.96 2.65 -0.24
N ARG A 57 -0.36 2.63 -0.40
CA ARG A 57 -1.04 2.71 -1.69
C ARG A 57 -0.67 4.00 -2.41
N ASN A 58 -0.64 5.12 -1.71
CA ASN A 58 -0.22 6.40 -2.27
C ASN A 58 1.23 6.30 -2.79
N CYS A 59 2.15 5.79 -1.97
CA CYS A 59 3.56 5.63 -2.37
C CYS A 59 3.70 4.82 -3.67
N VAL A 60 3.08 3.64 -3.74
CA VAL A 60 3.21 2.75 -4.89
C VAL A 60 2.50 3.29 -6.14
N SER A 61 1.45 4.12 -5.98
CA SER A 61 0.71 4.71 -7.10
C SER A 61 1.47 5.84 -7.80
N HIS A 62 2.41 6.49 -7.11
CA HIS A 62 3.20 7.59 -7.66
C HIS A 62 4.59 7.09 -8.07
N ASN A 63 5.61 7.49 -7.33
CA ASN A 63 7.03 7.34 -7.63
C ASN A 63 7.75 6.39 -6.67
N PHE A 64 7.01 5.55 -5.92
CA PHE A 64 7.56 4.71 -4.84
C PHE A 64 8.30 5.53 -3.79
N ARG A 65 7.77 6.70 -3.44
CA ARG A 65 8.23 7.52 -2.31
C ARG A 65 7.07 7.84 -1.40
N PHE A 66 7.38 7.98 -0.12
CA PHE A 66 6.48 8.58 0.83
C PHE A 66 6.37 10.08 0.54
N GLU A 67 5.14 10.56 0.43
CA GLU A 67 4.84 11.98 0.27
C GLU A 67 3.62 12.25 1.15
N PHE A 68 3.83 12.97 2.26
CA PHE A 68 2.79 13.23 3.24
C PHE A 68 2.24 14.63 3.07
N SER A 69 0.91 14.74 2.91
CA SER A 69 0.22 16.02 3.04
C SER A 69 0.20 16.46 4.51
N GLU A 70 -0.11 17.74 4.77
CA GLU A 70 -0.22 18.23 6.16
C GLU A 70 -1.26 17.44 6.97
N SER A 71 -2.39 17.04 6.35
CA SER A 71 -3.38 16.20 7.03
C SER A 71 -2.93 14.75 7.23
N ASP A 72 -1.97 14.24 6.43
CA ASP A 72 -1.35 12.95 6.71
C ASP A 72 -0.44 13.05 7.94
N LYS A 73 0.34 14.14 8.06
CA LYS A 73 1.26 14.36 9.18
C LYS A 73 0.55 14.41 10.53
N ASP A 74 -0.67 14.95 10.57
CA ASP A 74 -1.54 14.96 11.76
C ASP A 74 -1.99 13.57 12.21
N LEU A 75 -1.99 12.59 11.29
CA LEU A 75 -2.41 11.21 11.56
C LEU A 75 -1.23 10.28 11.87
N LEU A 76 0.01 10.77 11.70
CA LEU A 76 1.23 10.00 11.96
C LEU A 76 1.61 10.06 13.46
N PRO A 77 2.18 8.99 14.02
CA PRO A 77 2.56 7.74 13.35
C PRO A 77 1.38 6.77 13.17
N VAL A 78 1.42 5.98 12.10
CA VAL A 78 0.52 4.83 11.92
C VAL A 78 1.31 3.54 12.07
N LEU A 79 0.71 2.56 12.77
CA LEU A 79 1.32 1.26 13.03
C LEU A 79 0.46 0.15 12.46
N TRP A 80 1.11 -0.84 11.83
CA TRP A 80 0.46 -2.07 11.41
C TRP A 80 1.46 -3.22 11.45
N ARG A 81 1.13 -4.29 12.18
CA ARG A 81 1.96 -5.50 12.36
C ARG A 81 3.43 -5.18 12.71
N GLY A 82 3.65 -4.24 13.64
CA GLY A 82 4.98 -3.81 14.08
C GLY A 82 5.73 -2.90 13.11
N ARG A 83 5.21 -2.66 11.90
CA ARG A 83 5.73 -1.67 10.96
C ARG A 83 5.15 -0.30 11.30
N LYS A 84 6.00 0.72 11.32
CA LYS A 84 5.62 2.09 11.65
C LYS A 84 5.91 3.00 10.46
N ILE A 85 4.92 3.79 10.07
CA ILE A 85 5.10 4.94 9.20
C ILE A 85 5.02 6.18 10.10
N ASP A 86 6.03 7.03 10.06
CA ASP A 86 6.08 8.29 10.81
C ASP A 86 6.67 9.41 9.95
N ASN A 87 6.68 10.63 10.49
CA ASN A 87 7.11 11.84 9.77
C ASN A 87 8.56 11.78 9.26
N SER A 88 9.42 10.90 9.79
CA SER A 88 10.79 10.77 9.30
C SER A 88 10.89 10.14 7.91
N LEU A 89 9.82 9.45 7.49
CA LEU A 89 9.76 8.83 6.17
C LEU A 89 9.35 9.81 5.07
N ASP A 90 9.00 11.06 5.39
CA ASP A 90 8.56 12.00 4.36
C ASP A 90 9.65 12.21 3.28
N HIS A 91 9.24 12.17 2.03
CA HIS A 91 10.08 12.16 0.83
C HIS A 91 11.07 11.00 0.70
N GLN A 92 11.07 10.02 1.61
CA GLN A 92 11.94 8.84 1.53
C GLN A 92 11.41 7.81 0.53
N PRO A 93 12.29 7.04 -0.14
CA PRO A 93 11.86 5.93 -0.98
C PRO A 93 11.15 4.84 -0.16
N LEU A 94 10.08 4.28 -0.71
CA LEU A 94 9.49 3.05 -0.22
C LEU A 94 10.31 1.88 -0.74
N GLU A 95 11.22 1.38 0.08
CA GLU A 95 11.97 0.17 -0.24
C GLU A 95 11.07 -1.06 -0.16
N ILE A 96 11.23 -2.02 -1.08
CA ILE A 96 10.47 -3.28 -1.05
C ILE A 96 10.68 -3.99 0.29
N ALA A 97 11.87 -3.90 0.87
CA ALA A 97 12.21 -4.48 2.17
C ALA A 97 11.37 -3.92 3.34
N PHE A 98 10.79 -2.71 3.21
CA PHE A 98 9.94 -2.12 4.25
C PHE A 98 8.70 -2.99 4.54
N LEU A 99 8.07 -3.52 3.48
CA LEU A 99 6.96 -4.47 3.61
C LEU A 99 7.46 -5.91 3.57
N GLY A 100 8.40 -6.21 2.69
CA GLY A 100 8.64 -7.58 2.24
C GLY A 100 7.50 -8.09 1.36
N TYR A 101 7.70 -9.23 0.70
CA TYR A 101 6.65 -9.84 -0.12
C TYR A 101 5.47 -10.34 0.72
N ASP A 102 5.77 -10.84 1.93
CA ASP A 102 4.81 -11.20 2.96
C ASP A 102 3.94 -10.00 3.36
N GLY A 103 4.55 -8.84 3.64
CA GLY A 103 3.80 -7.65 4.02
C GLY A 103 2.88 -7.12 2.91
N VAL A 104 3.30 -7.25 1.64
CA VAL A 104 2.45 -6.93 0.49
C VAL A 104 1.24 -7.86 0.43
N TRP A 105 1.47 -9.17 0.56
CA TRP A 105 0.38 -10.15 0.55
C TRP A 105 -0.56 -10.00 1.75
N ASP A 106 -0.01 -9.71 2.91
CA ASP A 106 -0.76 -9.47 4.14
C ASP A 106 -1.69 -8.26 4.00
N LEU A 107 -1.21 -7.12 3.47
CA LEU A 107 -2.08 -5.96 3.20
C LEU A 107 -3.21 -6.33 2.24
N PHE A 108 -2.90 -7.01 1.14
CA PHE A 108 -3.92 -7.51 0.22
C PHE A 108 -4.92 -8.42 0.94
N SER A 109 -4.46 -9.26 1.87
CA SER A 109 -5.32 -10.15 2.66
C SER A 109 -6.24 -9.38 3.60
N GLU A 110 -5.80 -8.26 4.20
CA GLU A 110 -6.68 -7.37 4.98
C GLU A 110 -7.89 -6.89 4.16
N LEU A 111 -7.69 -6.57 2.87
CA LEU A 111 -8.79 -6.22 1.96
C LEU A 111 -9.71 -7.40 1.70
N MET A 112 -9.17 -8.60 1.47
CA MET A 112 -9.98 -9.80 1.23
C MET A 112 -10.86 -10.12 2.44
N VAL A 113 -10.29 -10.07 3.65
CA VAL A 113 -11.02 -10.30 4.90
C VAL A 113 -12.13 -9.27 5.05
N PHE A 114 -11.83 -7.98 4.87
CA PHE A 114 -12.84 -6.93 4.94
C PHE A 114 -13.98 -7.14 3.92
N VAL A 115 -13.67 -7.52 2.69
CA VAL A 115 -14.69 -7.80 1.68
C VAL A 115 -15.55 -9.00 2.06
N ASN A 116 -14.96 -10.05 2.63
CA ASN A 116 -15.65 -11.28 2.97
C ASN A 116 -16.49 -11.17 4.26
N GLU A 117 -16.04 -10.38 5.22
CA GLU A 117 -16.57 -10.42 6.60
C GLU A 117 -17.28 -9.12 7.02
N ASP A 118 -16.88 -7.95 6.49
CA ASP A 118 -17.36 -6.65 6.96
C ASP A 118 -18.31 -5.93 5.99
N LEU A 119 -18.27 -6.31 4.70
CA LEU A 119 -19.17 -5.78 3.68
C LEU A 119 -20.50 -6.53 3.67
N THR A 120 -21.57 -5.76 3.54
CA THR A 120 -22.95 -6.25 3.36
C THR A 120 -23.47 -5.93 1.98
#